data_AF-A0A661N1X6-F1
#
_entry.id   AF-A0A661N1X6-F1
#
_cell.length_a   1.000
_cell.length_b   1.000
_cell.length_c   1.000
_cell.angle_alpha   90.00
_cell.angle_beta   90.00
_cell.angle_gamma   90.00
#
_symmetry.space_group_name_H-M   'P 1'
#
loop_
_entity.id
_entity.type
_entity.pdbx_description
1 polymer ?
#
loop_
_entity_poly.entity_id
_entity_poly.type
_entity_poly.pdbx_seq_one_letter_code
_entity_poly.pdbx_strand_id
1 'polypeptide(L)'
;LAESLKTSEDRRPSLTSVEIAEQTGVDREDVERAFELGLVGGARTEGSLRIAKAGVWIFEVFGKVRSLGFTPDLGFGVEDMALYQDAITTLLNDEVRLLSSRLSELPPENVAIMIEEVVPILDRYIMRLHSTKIREFFANVL
;
A
#
# COMPACT_ATOMS: atom_id res chain seq x y z
N LEU A 1 -26.59 29.17 -15.94
CA LEU A 1 -25.31 29.17 -15.18
C LEU A 1 -25.29 28.11 -14.05
N ALA A 2 -26.09 27.05 -14.12
CA ALA A 2 -26.16 25.99 -13.09
C ALA A 2 -25.97 24.57 -13.68
N GLU A 3 -25.21 24.44 -14.77
CA GLU A 3 -25.08 23.19 -15.53
C GLU A 3 -23.63 22.75 -15.82
N SER A 4 -22.63 23.40 -15.22
CA SER A 4 -21.20 23.15 -15.55
C SER A 4 -20.35 22.63 -14.38
N LEU A 5 -20.94 21.97 -13.38
CA LEU A 5 -20.19 21.43 -12.22
C LEU A 5 -20.33 19.92 -11.98
N LYS A 6 -20.99 19.17 -12.87
CA LYS A 6 -20.93 17.70 -12.86
C LYS A 6 -19.87 17.24 -13.85
N THR A 7 -18.67 16.90 -13.34
CA THR A 7 -17.65 15.97 -13.89
C THR A 7 -16.23 16.44 -13.53
N SER A 8 -15.88 16.38 -12.24
CA SER A 8 -14.46 16.48 -11.82
C SER A 8 -13.99 15.29 -10.98
N GLU A 9 -14.87 14.38 -10.56
CA GLU A 9 -14.48 13.16 -9.83
C GLU A 9 -13.84 12.08 -10.73
N ASP A 10 -13.93 12.24 -12.05
CA ASP A 10 -13.59 11.22 -13.06
C ASP A 10 -12.15 11.31 -13.63
N ARG A 11 -11.24 12.06 -12.99
CA ARG A 11 -9.93 12.42 -13.59
C ARG A 11 -8.69 11.73 -13.03
N ARG A 12 -8.81 10.90 -11.98
CA ARG A 12 -7.66 10.09 -11.53
C ARG A 12 -7.69 8.74 -12.25
N PRO A 13 -6.60 8.32 -12.92
CA PRO A 13 -6.55 7.03 -13.59
C PRO A 13 -6.93 5.92 -12.60
N SER A 14 -7.89 5.08 -12.99
CA SER A 14 -8.41 4.00 -12.16
C SER A 14 -8.75 2.77 -13.00
N LEU A 15 -8.61 1.59 -12.39
CA LEU A 15 -8.85 0.30 -13.03
C LEU A 15 -9.99 -0.43 -12.32
N THR A 16 -10.77 -1.20 -13.08
CA THR A 16 -11.79 -2.11 -12.58
C THR A 16 -11.16 -3.36 -11.98
N SER A 17 -11.94 -4.10 -11.17
CA SER A 17 -11.49 -5.40 -10.64
C SER A 17 -11.18 -6.43 -11.73
N VAL A 18 -11.86 -6.35 -12.88
CA VAL A 18 -11.58 -7.22 -14.05
C VAL A 18 -10.21 -6.89 -14.65
N GLU A 19 -9.94 -5.62 -14.95
CA GLU A 19 -8.65 -5.20 -15.53
C GLU A 19 -7.48 -5.56 -14.63
N ILE A 20 -7.63 -5.43 -13.31
CA ILE A 20 -6.59 -5.79 -12.33
C ILE A 20 -6.38 -7.30 -12.30
N ALA A 21 -7.46 -8.08 -12.28
CA ALA A 21 -7.36 -9.54 -12.29
C ALA A 21 -6.64 -10.06 -13.55
N GLU A 22 -6.97 -9.50 -14.72
CA GLU A 22 -6.30 -9.83 -15.98
C GLU A 22 -4.81 -9.45 -15.98
N GLN A 23 -4.45 -8.32 -15.37
CA GLN A 23 -3.06 -7.85 -15.33
C GLN A 23 -2.18 -8.58 -14.32
N THR A 24 -2.75 -9.03 -13.20
CA THR A 24 -1.97 -9.47 -12.03
C THR A 24 -2.16 -10.94 -11.67
N GLY A 25 -3.21 -11.58 -12.18
CA GLY A 25 -3.58 -12.96 -11.82
C GLY A 25 -4.19 -13.08 -10.42
N VAL A 26 -4.53 -11.96 -9.78
CA VAL A 26 -5.27 -11.93 -8.50
C VAL A 26 -6.77 -12.04 -8.79
N ASP A 27 -7.51 -12.80 -7.98
CA ASP A 27 -8.94 -12.96 -8.21
C ASP A 27 -9.70 -11.65 -7.96
N ARG A 28 -10.81 -11.46 -8.67
CA ARG A 28 -11.64 -10.26 -8.53
C ARG A 28 -12.16 -10.08 -7.10
N GLU A 29 -12.43 -11.19 -6.42
CA GLU A 29 -12.88 -11.19 -5.02
C GLU A 29 -11.81 -10.60 -4.09
N ASP A 30 -10.53 -10.96 -4.28
CA ASP A 30 -9.43 -10.36 -3.53
C ASP A 30 -9.25 -8.87 -3.83
N VAL A 31 -9.54 -8.42 -5.06
CA VAL A 31 -9.51 -6.99 -5.41
C VAL A 31 -10.60 -6.22 -4.66
N GLU A 32 -11.82 -6.75 -4.62
CA GLU A 32 -12.91 -6.17 -3.84
C GLU A 32 -12.56 -6.18 -2.34
N ARG A 33 -12.03 -7.29 -1.86
CA ARG A 33 -11.67 -7.47 -0.45
C ARG A 33 -10.55 -6.54 -0.01
N ALA A 34 -9.52 -6.35 -0.83
CA ALA A 34 -8.45 -5.39 -0.58
C ALA A 34 -8.97 -3.96 -0.46
N PHE A 35 -9.97 -3.59 -1.27
CA PHE A 35 -10.63 -2.29 -1.15
C PHE A 35 -11.43 -2.17 0.15
N GLU A 36 -12.20 -3.19 0.52
CA GLU A 36 -12.97 -3.21 1.78
C GLU A 36 -12.09 -3.13 3.03
N LEU A 37 -10.91 -3.76 2.98
CA LEU A 37 -9.89 -3.70 4.03
C LEU A 37 -9.13 -2.38 4.06
N GLY A 38 -9.34 -1.49 3.09
CA GLY A 38 -8.61 -0.24 2.96
C GLY A 38 -7.15 -0.41 2.53
N LEU A 39 -6.78 -1.56 1.97
CA LEU A 39 -5.43 -1.84 1.47
C LEU A 39 -5.10 -1.02 0.22
N VAL A 40 -6.14 -0.66 -0.53
CA VAL A 40 -6.03 0.15 -1.74
C VAL A 40 -7.08 1.25 -1.72
N GLY A 41 -6.68 2.42 -2.22
CA GLY A 41 -7.62 3.52 -2.47
C GLY A 41 -8.47 3.24 -3.70
N GLY A 42 -9.76 3.50 -3.62
CA GLY A 42 -10.69 3.32 -4.72
C GLY A 42 -12.04 3.98 -4.44
N ALA A 43 -12.96 3.83 -5.38
CA ALA A 43 -14.35 4.24 -5.22
C ALA A 43 -15.26 3.35 -6.05
N ARG A 44 -16.54 3.27 -5.68
CA ARG A 44 -17.55 2.67 -6.55
C ARG A 44 -18.13 3.76 -7.45
N THR A 45 -17.98 3.60 -8.76
CA THR A 45 -18.59 4.47 -9.79
C THR A 45 -19.64 3.66 -10.52
N GLU A 46 -20.88 4.15 -10.55
CA GLU A 46 -22.02 3.44 -11.19
C GLU A 46 -22.18 1.98 -10.70
N GLY A 47 -21.92 1.74 -9.41
CA GLY A 47 -21.99 0.41 -8.80
C GLY A 47 -20.77 -0.48 -9.01
N SER A 48 -19.84 -0.10 -9.89
CA SER A 48 -18.61 -0.86 -10.17
C SER A 48 -17.43 -0.33 -9.37
N LEU A 49 -16.65 -1.23 -8.75
CA LEU A 49 -15.41 -0.85 -8.06
C LEU A 49 -14.36 -0.38 -9.06
N ARG A 50 -13.78 0.79 -8.79
CA ARG A 50 -12.60 1.31 -9.46
C ARG A 50 -11.49 1.60 -8.45
N ILE A 51 -10.35 0.96 -8.63
CA ILE A 51 -9.16 1.16 -7.81
C ILE A 51 -8.29 2.26 -8.43
N ALA A 52 -7.78 3.16 -7.61
CA ALA A 52 -6.84 4.17 -8.06
C ALA A 52 -5.57 3.50 -8.62
N LYS A 53 -5.07 3.98 -9.77
CA LYS A 53 -3.88 3.40 -10.42
C LYS A 53 -2.66 3.34 -9.49
N ALA A 54 -2.52 4.27 -8.55
CA ALA A 54 -1.46 4.29 -7.56
C ALA A 54 -1.45 3.08 -6.59
N GLY A 55 -2.58 2.37 -6.45
CA GLY A 55 -2.69 1.16 -5.62
C GLY A 55 -2.49 -0.15 -6.39
N VAL A 56 -2.42 -0.12 -7.73
CA VAL A 56 -2.41 -1.34 -8.55
C VAL A 56 -1.17 -2.20 -8.31
N TRP A 57 -0.03 -1.59 -8.00
CA TRP A 57 1.23 -2.30 -7.73
C TRP A 57 1.11 -3.29 -6.54
N ILE A 58 0.18 -3.05 -5.60
CA ILE A 58 -0.06 -3.96 -4.47
C ILE A 58 -0.55 -5.31 -4.99
N PHE A 59 -1.42 -5.31 -6.01
CA PHE A 59 -1.88 -6.54 -6.66
C PHE A 59 -0.80 -7.19 -7.51
N GLU A 60 0.09 -6.41 -8.13
CA GLU A 60 1.25 -6.98 -8.84
C GLU A 60 2.20 -7.72 -7.89
N VAL A 61 2.38 -7.21 -6.67
CA VAL A 61 3.14 -7.89 -5.62
C VAL A 61 2.40 -9.14 -5.15
N PHE A 62 1.10 -9.03 -4.86
CA PHE A 62 0.31 -10.18 -4.38
C PHE A 62 0.21 -11.29 -5.43
N GLY A 63 0.06 -10.96 -6.71
CA GLY A 63 0.10 -11.92 -7.81
C GLY A 63 1.42 -12.68 -7.90
N LYS A 64 2.56 -12.02 -7.63
CA LYS A 64 3.87 -12.69 -7.52
C LYS A 64 3.97 -13.59 -6.29
N VAL A 65 3.40 -13.17 -5.15
CA VAL A 65 3.33 -14.01 -3.95
C VAL A 65 2.51 -15.27 -4.22
N ARG A 66 1.35 -15.14 -4.88
CA ARG A 66 0.52 -16.28 -5.30
C ARG A 66 1.23 -17.23 -6.24
N SER A 67 1.97 -16.71 -7.23
CA SER A 67 2.69 -17.56 -8.19
C SER A 67 3.85 -18.36 -7.56
N LEU A 68 4.30 -17.99 -6.35
CA LEU A 68 5.25 -18.76 -5.55
C LEU A 68 4.60 -19.86 -4.69
N GLY A 69 3.26 -19.98 -4.72
CA GLY A 69 2.52 -21.03 -4.02
C GLY A 69 1.82 -20.58 -2.74
N PHE A 70 1.82 -19.28 -2.41
CA PHE A 70 1.03 -18.73 -1.30
C PHE A 70 -0.44 -18.58 -1.75
N THR A 71 -1.18 -19.70 -1.71
CA THR A 71 -2.56 -19.78 -2.25
C THR A 71 -3.63 -19.85 -1.14
N PRO A 72 -4.89 -19.56 -1.47
CA PRO A 72 -6.02 -19.72 -0.55
C PRO A 72 -6.16 -21.13 0.05
N ASP A 73 -5.78 -22.18 -0.69
CA ASP A 73 -5.82 -23.58 -0.19
C ASP A 73 -4.87 -23.81 0.99
N LEU A 74 -3.82 -23.01 1.13
CA LEU A 74 -2.90 -23.02 2.27
C LEU A 74 -3.31 -22.01 3.36
N GLY A 75 -4.44 -21.32 3.18
CA GLY A 75 -4.94 -20.29 4.08
C GLY A 75 -4.38 -18.90 3.83
N PHE A 76 -3.69 -18.65 2.69
CA PHE A 76 -3.20 -17.32 2.34
C PHE A 76 -4.26 -16.50 1.59
N GLY A 77 -4.58 -15.33 2.11
CA GLY A 77 -5.56 -14.39 1.57
C GLY A 77 -4.96 -13.00 1.35
N VAL A 78 -5.72 -12.12 0.70
CA VAL A 78 -5.29 -10.72 0.55
C VAL A 78 -5.24 -10.00 1.90
N GLU A 79 -5.96 -10.50 2.90
CA GLU A 79 -5.92 -10.11 4.31
C GLU A 79 -4.50 -10.15 4.89
N ASP A 80 -3.66 -11.09 4.46
CA ASP A 80 -2.30 -11.21 4.97
C ASP A 80 -1.46 -9.98 4.60
N MET A 81 -1.85 -9.24 3.56
CA MET A 81 -1.18 -7.98 3.22
C MET A 81 -1.48 -6.86 4.23
N ALA A 82 -2.57 -6.96 5.00
CA ALA A 82 -2.93 -5.99 6.04
C ALA A 82 -1.87 -5.91 7.14
N LEU A 83 -1.19 -7.02 7.45
CA LEU A 83 -0.14 -7.04 8.47
C LEU A 83 0.97 -6.02 8.17
N TYR A 84 1.33 -5.86 6.89
CA TYR A 84 2.37 -4.93 6.48
C TYR A 84 1.85 -3.50 6.52
N GLN A 85 0.63 -3.26 6.07
CA GLN A 85 0.04 -1.93 6.06
C GLN A 85 -0.15 -1.38 7.48
N ASP A 86 -0.62 -2.21 8.41
CA ASP A 86 -0.80 -1.82 9.81
C ASP A 86 0.54 -1.51 10.48
N ALA A 87 1.56 -2.32 10.22
CA ALA A 87 2.91 -2.09 10.73
C ALA A 87 3.52 -0.78 10.19
N ILE A 88 3.40 -0.53 8.89
CA ILE A 88 3.90 0.69 8.25
C ILE A 88 3.12 1.92 8.73
N THR A 89 1.80 1.82 8.87
CA THR A 89 0.96 2.92 9.38
C THR A 89 1.33 3.27 10.82
N THR A 90 1.56 2.26 11.65
CA THR A 90 2.01 2.46 13.04
C THR A 90 3.37 3.12 13.09
N LEU A 91 4.34 2.62 12.29
CA LEU A 91 5.67 3.19 12.19
C LEU A 91 5.62 4.66 11.75
N LEU A 92 4.87 4.98 10.70
CA LEU A 92 4.73 6.33 10.19
C LEU A 92 4.13 7.28 11.25
N ASN A 93 3.12 6.84 12.00
CA ASN A 93 2.54 7.66 13.05
C ASN A 93 3.55 8.00 14.15
N ASP A 94 4.40 7.05 14.53
CA ASP A 94 5.46 7.26 15.51
C ASP A 94 6.58 8.15 14.97
N GLU A 95 6.94 8.02 13.69
CA GLU A 95 7.87 8.90 12.99
C GLU A 95 7.34 10.34 12.91
N VAL A 96 6.08 10.54 12.54
CA VAL A 96 5.45 11.86 12.50
C VAL A 96 5.48 12.50 13.88
N ARG A 97 5.13 11.77 14.95
CA ARG A 97 5.21 12.28 16.33
C ARG A 97 6.65 12.69 16.70
N LEU A 98 7.62 11.85 16.37
CA LEU A 98 9.03 12.12 16.61
C LEU A 98 9.50 13.39 15.90
N LEU A 99 9.17 13.52 14.60
CA LEU A 99 9.56 14.64 13.76
C LEU A 99 8.86 15.92 14.17
N SER A 100 7.54 15.89 14.42
CA SER A 100 6.79 17.05 14.91
C SER A 100 7.36 17.57 16.22
N SER A 101 7.81 16.70 17.13
CA SER A 101 8.40 17.14 18.40
C SER A 101 9.78 17.79 18.28
N ARG A 102 10.52 17.53 17.18
CA ARG A 102 11.92 17.94 17.02
C ARG A 102 12.14 19.01 15.96
N LEU A 103 11.29 19.05 14.95
CA LEU A 103 11.46 19.90 13.78
C LEU A 103 10.43 21.04 13.73
N SER A 104 9.55 21.17 14.72
CA SER A 104 8.46 22.16 14.74
C SER A 104 8.93 23.62 14.68
N GLU A 105 10.16 23.90 15.13
CA GLU A 105 10.73 25.26 15.12
C GLU A 105 11.48 25.59 13.83
N LEU A 106 11.67 24.62 12.94
CA LEU A 106 12.37 24.83 11.67
C LEU A 106 11.42 25.38 10.59
N PRO A 107 11.95 26.17 9.64
CA PRO A 107 11.18 26.57 8.46
C PRO A 107 10.65 25.33 7.69
N PRO A 108 9.38 25.32 7.24
CA PRO A 108 8.78 24.18 6.54
C PRO A 108 9.57 23.69 5.34
N GLU A 109 10.21 24.59 4.60
CA GLU A 109 11.02 24.28 3.43
C GLU A 109 12.25 23.47 3.79
N ASN A 110 12.88 23.78 4.94
CA ASN A 110 14.01 23.01 5.45
C ASN A 110 13.58 21.62 5.90
N VAL A 111 12.40 21.52 6.54
CA VAL A 111 11.84 20.22 6.94
C VAL A 111 11.55 19.36 5.72
N ALA A 112 10.92 19.91 4.68
CA ALA A 112 10.63 19.19 3.44
C ALA A 112 11.90 18.58 2.82
N ILE A 113 12.97 19.36 2.69
CA ILE A 113 14.26 18.88 2.16
C ILE A 113 14.83 17.76 3.04
N MET A 114 14.82 17.92 4.37
CA MET A 114 15.30 16.89 5.28
C MET A 114 14.52 15.57 5.15
N ILE A 115 13.19 15.65 4.98
CA ILE A 115 12.32 14.49 4.82
C ILE A 115 12.55 13.82 3.46
N GLU A 116 12.57 14.59 2.37
CA GLU A 116 12.81 14.06 1.02
C GLU A 116 14.14 13.28 0.93
N GLU A 117 15.20 13.78 1.59
CA GLU A 117 16.51 13.13 1.59
C GLU A 117 16.59 11.92 2.54
N VAL A 118 15.90 11.95 3.69
CA VAL A 118 16.00 10.87 4.69
C VAL A 118 15.14 9.65 4.37
N VAL A 119 13.98 9.83 3.74
CA VAL A 119 13.05 8.74 3.39
C VAL A 119 13.73 7.60 2.63
N PRO A 120 14.44 7.80 1.50
CA PRO A 120 15.07 6.70 0.79
C PRO A 120 16.21 6.03 1.58
N ILE A 121 16.80 6.71 2.57
CA ILE A 121 17.80 6.13 3.48
C ILE A 121 17.12 5.18 4.46
N LEU A 122 16.00 5.61 5.06
CA LEU A 122 15.23 4.80 6.01
C LEU A 122 14.53 3.62 5.33
N ASP A 123 14.00 3.77 4.12
CA ASP A 123 13.40 2.67 3.35
C ASP A 123 14.38 1.50 3.18
N ARG A 124 15.64 1.81 2.83
CA ARG A 124 16.70 0.80 2.71
C ARG A 124 17.04 0.17 4.05
N TYR A 125 17.08 0.96 5.12
CA TYR A 125 17.35 0.47 6.46
C TYR A 125 16.27 -0.51 6.92
N ILE A 126 14.99 -0.14 6.80
CA ILE A 126 13.83 -0.95 7.18
C ILE A 126 13.83 -2.28 6.41
N MET A 127 14.01 -2.24 5.09
CA MET A 127 14.02 -3.45 4.26
C MET A 127 15.16 -4.41 4.64
N ARG A 128 16.36 -3.86 4.91
CA ARG A 128 17.51 -4.66 5.35
C ARG A 128 17.31 -5.24 6.74
N LEU A 129 16.73 -4.47 7.66
CA LEU A 129 16.43 -4.90 9.02
C LEU A 129 15.41 -6.05 9.00
N HIS A 130 14.31 -5.89 8.26
CA HIS A 130 13.30 -6.93 8.06
C HIS A 130 13.92 -8.23 7.52
N SER A 131 14.71 -8.13 6.45
CA SER A 131 15.40 -9.28 5.86
C SER A 131 16.37 -9.96 6.84
N THR A 132 17.04 -9.18 7.68
CA THR A 132 17.96 -9.70 8.70
C THR A 132 17.18 -10.47 9.77
N LYS A 133 16.07 -9.92 10.25
CA LYS A 133 15.21 -10.57 11.25
C LYS A 133 14.62 -11.89 10.76
N ILE A 134 14.20 -11.97 9.50
CA ILE A 134 13.75 -13.22 8.89
C ILE A 134 14.87 -14.27 8.88
N ARG A 135 16.09 -13.89 8.46
CA ARG A 135 17.24 -14.82 8.44
C ARG A 135 17.62 -15.31 9.83
N GLU A 136 17.65 -14.39 10.80
CA GLU A 136 17.91 -14.74 12.21
C GLU A 136 16.86 -15.72 12.74
N PHE A 137 15.58 -15.52 12.41
CA PHE A 137 14.52 -16.45 12.79
C PHE A 137 14.75 -17.85 12.21
N PHE A 138 14.98 -17.96 10.89
CA PHE A 138 15.20 -19.26 10.25
C PHE A 138 16.48 -19.97 10.72
N ALA A 139 17.55 -19.23 11.02
CA ALA A 139 18.77 -19.81 11.57
C ALA A 139 18.61 -20.38 13.00
N ASN A 140 17.57 -19.98 13.71
CA ASN A 140 17.32 -20.40 15.10
C ASN A 140 16.21 -21.45 15.24
N VAL A 141 15.39 -21.66 14.20
CA VAL A 141 14.20 -22.53 14.24
C VAL A 141 14.33 -23.78 13.37
N LEU A 142 15.16 -23.74 12.31
CA LEU A 142 15.54 -24.89 11.48
C LEU A 142 16.94 -25.38 11.85
#